data_AF-A0A356Z4V1-F1
#
_entry.id   AF-A0A356Z4V1-F1
#
_cell.length_a   1.000
_cell.length_b   1.000
_cell.length_c   1.000
_cell.angle_alpha   90.00
_cell.angle_beta   90.00
_cell.angle_gamma   90.00
#
_symmetry.space_group_name_H-M   'P 1'
#
loop_
_entity.id
_entity.type
_entity.pdbx_description
1 polymer ?
#
loop_
_entity_poly.entity_id
_entity_poly.type
_entity_poly.pdbx_seq_one_letter_code
_entity_poly.pdbx_strand_id
1 'polypeptide(L)'
;VAIDYITGFLLAVYEKKISSDIGFRGICRKVLIFALVAAGNIIDQYIIGSGSALRIMLIMFYLSNEGISILENASKMGVPFPQKLKDVLQSNSSSSDTE
;
A
#
# COMPACT_ATOMS: atom_id res chain seq x y z
N VAL A 1 5.07 -3.82 1.65
CA VAL A 1 5.63 -2.54 1.15
C VAL A 1 6.64 -2.73 0.02
N ALA A 2 7.80 -3.38 0.27
CA ALA A 2 8.82 -3.59 -0.78
C ALA A 2 8.36 -4.60 -1.84
N ILE A 3 7.70 -5.68 -1.41
CA ILE A 3 7.16 -6.73 -2.28
C ILE A 3 6.09 -6.15 -3.23
N ASP A 4 5.26 -5.25 -2.74
CA ASP A 4 4.11 -4.68 -3.48
C ASP A 4 4.57 -3.72 -4.56
N TYR A 5 5.68 -3.03 -4.28
CA TYR A 5 6.36 -2.20 -5.27
C TYR A 5 7.02 -3.04 -6.35
N ILE A 6 7.77 -4.08 -5.97
CA ILE A 6 8.43 -4.98 -6.93
C ILE A 6 7.37 -5.65 -7.81
N THR A 7 6.26 -6.08 -7.22
CA THR A 7 5.16 -6.74 -7.93
C THR A 7 4.39 -5.77 -8.82
N GLY A 8 4.08 -4.56 -8.34
CA GLY A 8 3.43 -3.52 -9.15
C GLY A 8 4.32 -2.99 -10.28
N PHE A 9 5.63 -2.90 -10.04
CA PHE A 9 6.62 -2.54 -11.05
C PHE A 9 6.77 -3.64 -12.12
N LEU A 10 6.86 -4.91 -11.71
CA LEU A 10 6.88 -6.05 -12.63
C LEU A 10 5.62 -6.12 -13.50
N LEU A 11 4.44 -5.87 -12.93
CA LEU A 11 3.17 -5.84 -13.65
C LEU A 11 3.13 -4.67 -14.67
N ALA A 12 3.61 -3.49 -14.29
CA ALA A 12 3.68 -2.32 -15.18
C ALA A 12 4.70 -2.49 -16.32
N VAL A 13 5.82 -3.19 -16.07
CA VAL A 13 6.80 -3.58 -17.08
C VAL A 13 6.21 -4.64 -18.03
N TYR A 14 5.49 -5.63 -17.49
CA TYR A 14 4.81 -6.67 -18.27
C TYR A 14 3.71 -6.10 -19.17
N GLU A 15 2.95 -5.09 -18.71
CA GLU A 15 1.94 -4.39 -19.51
C GLU A 15 2.51 -3.34 -20.48
N LYS A 16 3.83 -3.13 -20.54
CA LYS A 16 4.50 -2.10 -21.37
C LYS A 16 3.97 -0.67 -21.18
N LYS A 17 3.24 -0.37 -20.11
CA LYS A 17 2.72 0.95 -19.76
C LYS A 17 3.58 1.58 -18.67
N ILE A 18 4.83 1.92 -18.98
CA ILE A 18 5.63 2.75 -18.08
C ILE A 18 5.32 4.21 -18.40
N SER A 19 4.19 4.70 -17.90
CA SER A 19 4.06 6.14 -17.68
C SER A 19 4.87 6.45 -16.42
N SER A 20 6.04 7.02 -16.59
CA SER A 20 6.99 7.39 -15.52
C SER A 20 6.32 8.18 -14.39
N ASP A 21 5.23 8.90 -14.72
CA ASP A 21 4.41 9.68 -13.80
C ASP A 21 3.71 8.78 -12.75
N ILE A 22 3.19 7.62 -13.16
CA ILE A 22 2.47 6.69 -12.28
C ILE A 22 3.45 5.95 -11.37
N GLY A 23 4.60 5.51 -11.93
CA GLY A 23 5.65 4.85 -11.16
C GLY A 23 6.28 5.77 -10.12
N PHE A 24 6.59 7.02 -10.49
CA PHE A 24 7.17 8.00 -9.58
C PHE A 24 6.20 8.40 -8.46
N ARG A 25 4.91 8.59 -8.78
CA ARG A 25 3.88 8.90 -7.78
C ARG A 25 3.73 7.77 -6.74
N GLY A 26 3.88 6.52 -7.15
CA GLY A 26 3.93 5.36 -6.25
C GLY A 26 5.14 5.35 -5.31
N ILE A 27 6.34 5.66 -5.83
CA ILE A 27 7.57 5.74 -5.03
C ILE A 27 7.48 6.87 -4.00
N CYS A 28 7.07 8.06 -4.42
CA CYS A 28 6.91 9.22 -3.53
C CYS A 28 5.95 8.92 -2.38
N ARG A 29 4.83 8.24 -2.67
CA ARG A 29 3.86 7.84 -1.62
C ARG A 29 4.49 6.89 -0.60
N LYS A 30 5.30 5.92 -1.04
CA LYS A 30 6.00 4.99 -0.14
C LYS A 30 7.06 5.70 0.71
N VAL A 31 7.82 6.64 0.14
CA VAL A 31 8.79 7.45 0.88
C VAL A 31 8.10 8.26 1.99
N LEU A 32 6.93 8.84 1.70
CA LEU A 32 6.14 9.57 2.71
C LEU A 32 5.62 8.65 3.82
N ILE A 33 5.19 7.43 3.50
CA ILE A 33 4.77 6.44 4.51
C ILE A 33 5.93 6.10 5.44
N PHE A 34 7.13 5.87 4.91
CA PHE A 34 8.32 5.62 5.73
C PHE A 34 8.67 6.83 6.60
N ALA A 35 8.56 8.05 6.09
CA ALA A 35 8.78 9.27 6.86
C ALA A 35 7.77 9.41 8.02
N LEU A 36 6.50 9.09 7.79
CA LEU A 36 5.45 9.11 8.83
C LEU A 36 5.67 8.05 9.91
N VAL A 37 6.08 6.84 9.54
CA VAL A 37 6.42 5.78 10.51
C VAL A 37 7.66 6.17 11.32
N ALA A 38 8.66 6.80 10.70
CA ALA A 38 9.84 7.32 11.39
C ALA A 38 9.47 8.45 12.37
N ALA A 39 8.60 9.37 11.97
CA ALA A 39 8.08 10.41 12.85
C ALA A 39 7.30 9.82 14.03
N GLY A 40 6.44 8.81 13.79
CA GLY A 40 5.73 8.08 14.84
C GLY A 40 6.67 7.40 15.82
N ASN A 41 7.78 6.82 15.35
CA ASN A 41 8.81 6.24 16.22
C ASN A 41 9.50 7.29 17.10
N ILE A 42 9.79 8.47 16.56
CA ILE A 42 10.38 9.57 17.33
C ILE A 42 9.39 10.05 18.40
N ILE A 43 8.12 10.24 18.05
CA ILE A 43 7.08 10.65 19.00
C ILE A 43 6.90 9.61 20.12
N ASP A 44 6.82 8.33 19.75
CA ASP A 44 6.75 7.22 20.70
C ASP A 44 7.91 7.24 21.70
N GLN A 45 9.13 7.45 21.19
CA GLN A 45 10.35 7.43 22.00
C GLN A 45 10.50 8.66 22.90
N TYR A 46 10.15 9.86 22.42
CA TYR A 46 10.42 11.12 23.11
C TYR A 46 9.23 11.70 23.89
N ILE A 47 8.00 11.35 23.51
CA ILE A 47 6.78 11.91 24.13
C ILE A 47 6.05 10.87 24.98
N ILE A 48 5.91 9.65 24.48
CA ILE A 48 5.12 8.60 25.14
C ILE A 48 5.97 7.77 26.12
N GLY A 49 7.29 7.73 25.91
CA GLY A 49 8.28 7.27 26.89
C GLY A 49 8.29 5.77 27.19
N SER A 50 7.36 4.98 26.66
CA SER A 50 7.30 3.52 26.89
C SER A 50 6.51 2.71 25.86
N GLY A 51 6.04 3.31 24.77
CA GLY A 51 5.17 2.62 23.82
C GLY A 51 5.78 2.61 22.44
N SER A 52 5.89 1.44 21.80
CA SER A 52 5.97 1.32 20.35
C SER A 52 4.59 1.44 19.68
N ALA A 53 3.62 2.03 20.40
CA ALA A 53 2.21 1.94 20.09
C ALA A 53 1.86 2.75 18.83
N LEU A 54 2.30 4.01 18.71
CA LEU A 54 2.05 4.79 17.49
C LEU A 54 2.80 4.21 16.30
N ARG A 55 4.05 3.77 16.47
CA ARG A 55 4.82 3.14 15.41
C ARG A 55 4.11 1.89 14.90
N ILE A 56 3.69 1.00 15.79
CA ILE A 56 2.98 -0.24 15.40
C ILE A 56 1.64 0.11 14.75
N MET A 57 0.90 1.08 15.30
CA MET A 57 -0.37 1.52 14.74
C MET A 57 -0.20 2.06 13.31
N LEU A 58 0.76 2.95 13.08
CA LEU A 58 1.05 3.51 11.75
C LEU A 58 1.52 2.42 10.78
N ILE A 59 2.39 1.51 11.23
CA ILE A 59 2.83 0.37 10.41
C ILE A 59 1.64 -0.48 10.00
N MET A 60 0.79 -0.89 10.94
CA MET A 60 -0.37 -1.75 10.64
C MET A 60 -1.39 -1.05 9.73
N PHE A 61 -1.62 0.24 9.96
CA PHE A 61 -2.51 1.04 9.12
C PHE A 61 -2.03 1.09 7.67
N TYR A 62 -0.78 1.49 7.43
CA TYR A 62 -0.25 1.61 6.07
C TYR A 62 0.05 0.26 5.43
N LEU A 63 0.40 -0.77 6.23
CA LEU A 63 0.56 -2.14 5.74
C LEU A 63 -0.77 -2.72 5.25
N SER A 64 -1.88 -2.43 5.93
CA SER A 64 -3.22 -2.87 5.49
C SER A 64 -3.58 -2.25 4.14
N ASN A 65 -3.31 -0.96 3.97
CA ASN A 65 -3.57 -0.25 2.70
C ASN A 65 -2.76 -0.82 1.53
N GLU A 66 -1.47 -1.09 1.75
CA GLU A 66 -0.63 -1.75 0.73
C GLU A 66 -1.04 -3.20 0.50
N GLY A 67 -1.43 -3.93 1.55
CA GLY A 67 -1.95 -5.30 1.48
C GLY A 67 -3.16 -5.43 0.55
N ILE A 68 -4.08 -4.46 0.60
CA ILE A 68 -5.22 -4.37 -0.32
C ILE A 68 -4.73 -4.22 -1.78
N SER A 69 -3.76 -3.34 -2.02
CA SER A 69 -3.19 -3.14 -3.36
C SER A 69 -2.46 -4.38 -3.90
N ILE A 70 -1.77 -5.17 -3.05
CA ILE A 70 -1.19 -6.46 -3.46
C ILE A 70 -2.29 -7.40 -3.90
N LEU A 71 -3.36 -7.48 -3.10
CA LEU A 71 -4.46 -8.41 -3.32
C LEU A 71 -5.19 -8.09 -4.62
N GLU A 72 -5.35 -6.80 -4.93
CA GLU A 72 -5.85 -6.32 -6.21
C GLU A 72 -4.96 -6.76 -7.38
N ASN A 73 -3.65 -6.55 -7.28
CA ASN A 73 -2.69 -6.96 -8.31
C ASN A 73 -2.64 -8.48 -8.49
N ALA A 74 -2.70 -9.25 -7.40
CA ALA A 74 -2.76 -10.71 -7.43
C ALA A 74 -4.06 -11.20 -8.09
N SER A 75 -5.18 -10.52 -7.85
CA SER A 75 -6.46 -10.81 -8.50
C SER A 75 -6.38 -10.56 -10.01
N LYS A 76 -5.74 -9.45 -10.43
CA LYS A 76 -5.48 -9.14 -11.86
C LYS A 76 -4.54 -10.17 -12.52
N MET A 77 -3.61 -10.74 -11.77
CA MET A 77 -2.72 -11.81 -12.24
C MET A 77 -3.37 -13.21 -12.29
N GLY A 78 -4.68 -13.33 -12.01
CA GLY A 78 -5.42 -14.58 -12.16
C GLY A 78 -5.26 -15.56 -11.00
N VAL A 79 -4.70 -15.12 -9.87
CA VAL A 79 -4.64 -15.96 -8.66
C VAL A 79 -6.08 -16.24 -8.19
N PRO A 80 -6.44 -17.51 -7.94
CA PRO A 80 -7.80 -17.86 -7.54
C PRO A 80 -8.11 -17.34 -6.13
N PHE A 81 -8.81 -16.20 -6.06
CA PHE A 81 -9.36 -15.67 -4.82
C PHE A 81 -10.83 -16.04 -4.63
N PRO A 82 -11.28 -16.25 -3.37
CA PRO A 82 -12.69 -16.43 -3.03
C PRO A 82 -13.55 -15.26 -3.54
N GLN A 83 -14.75 -15.54 -4.04
CA GLN A 83 -15.63 -14.55 -4.65
C GLN A 83 -15.91 -13.34 -3.72
N LYS A 84 -16.11 -13.62 -2.42
CA LYS A 84 -16.34 -12.59 -1.40
C LYS A 84 -15.20 -11.58 -1.26
N LEU A 85 -13.96 -12.01 -1.47
CA LEU A 85 -12.80 -11.11 -1.46
C LEU A 85 -12.75 -10.27 -2.74
N LYS A 86 -13.08 -10.85 -3.89
CA LYS A 86 -13.14 -10.11 -5.16
C LYS A 86 -14.22 -9.02 -5.14
N ASP A 87 -15.39 -9.32 -4.58
CA ASP A 87 -16.51 -8.38 -4.50
C ASP A 87 -16.17 -7.15 -3.63
N VAL A 88 -15.51 -7.36 -2.48
CA VAL A 88 -15.07 -6.27 -1.58
C VAL A 88 -13.96 -5.43 -2.22
N LEU A 89 -13.02 -6.06 -2.92
CA LEU A 89 -11.96 -5.35 -3.64
C LEU A 89 -12.51 -4.51 -4.80
N GLN A 90 -13.46 -5.05 -5.58
CA GLN A 90 -14.12 -4.31 -6.66
C GLN A 90 -14.94 -3.13 -6.15
N SER A 91 -15.68 -3.31 -5.05
CA SER A 91 -16.45 -2.22 -4.42
C SER A 91 -15.59 -1.01 -4.06
N ASN A 92 -14.39 -1.24 -3.50
CA ASN A 92 -13.47 -0.15 -3.14
C ASN A 92 -12.82 0.53 -4.36
N SER A 93 -12.72 -0.14 -5.50
CA SER A 93 -12.25 0.48 -6.76
C SER A 93 -13.30 1.35 -7.46
N SER A 94 -14.60 1.10 -7.22
CA SER A 94 -15.70 1.94 -7.74
C SER A 94 -15.98 3.19 -6.90
N SER A 95 -15.43 3.28 -5.68
CA SER A 95 -15.59 4.44 -4.79
C SER A 95 -14.52 5.52 -4.97
N SER A 96 -13.51 5.29 -5.83
CA SER A 96 -12.46 6.28 -6.13
C SER A 96 -12.69 7.09 -7.41
N ASP A 97 -13.76 6.82 -8.16
CA ASP A 97 -14.14 7.56 -9.38
C ASP A 97 -15.34 8.50 -9.17
N THR A 98 -15.62 8.88 -7.93
CA THR A 98 -16.63 9.90 -7.65
C THR A 98 -16.20 10.75 -6.46
N GLU A 99 -15.15 11.55 -6.66
CA GLU A 99 -14.95 12.88 -6.05
C GLU A 99 -13.87 13.66 -6.80
#